data_AF-A0A382DU29-F1
#
_entry.id   AF-A0A382DU29-F1
#
_cell.length_a   1.000
_cell.length_b   1.000
_cell.length_c   1.000
_cell.angle_alpha   90.00
_cell.angle_beta   90.00
_cell.angle_gamma   90.00
#
_symmetry.space_group_name_H-M   'P 1'
#
loop_
_entity.id
_entity.type
_entity.pdbx_description
1 polymer ?
#
loop_
_entity_poly.entity_id
_entity_poly.type
_entity_poly.pdbx_seq_one_letter_code
_entity_poly.pdbx_strand_id
1 'polypeptide(L)'
;MSKKLDLNKVRNIGIIAHIDAGKTTTTERVLYYTGRSHKIGEVHDGNATMDWMEQEQERGITITSAATTCFWQNHQVNVIDTPGHVDFTAEVERSLRVLDGAVGIFCAVGGVEPQSETVWRQASKYRVPRIGFVNKMDRSGADFLNCVGQMQERLNANPVPLQLPIGAEADFVGIIDLIAMKANIYDEKSVNGEKFDVVDIPENCRQLADEYRGKLIEAA
;
A
#
# COMPACT_ATOMS: atom_id res chain seq x y z
N MET A 1 22.13 -25.30 -17.79
CA MET A 1 20.66 -25.40 -17.89
C MET A 1 20.06 -24.27 -17.08
N SER A 2 19.40 -23.29 -17.72
CA SER A 2 18.76 -22.21 -16.97
C SER A 2 17.58 -22.78 -16.18
N LYS A 3 17.50 -22.45 -14.90
CA LYS A 3 16.38 -22.83 -14.04
C LYS A 3 15.14 -22.13 -14.62
N LYS A 4 14.24 -22.89 -15.23
CA LYS A 4 13.02 -22.36 -15.86
C LYS A 4 12.21 -21.65 -14.78
N LEU A 5 12.00 -20.35 -14.91
CA LEU A 5 11.21 -19.55 -13.97
C LEU A 5 9.77 -20.05 -13.99
N ASP A 6 9.22 -20.37 -12.82
CA ASP A 6 7.81 -20.72 -12.68
C ASP A 6 6.98 -19.43 -12.76
N LEU A 7 6.29 -19.22 -13.89
CA LEU A 7 5.52 -18.01 -14.15
C LEU A 7 4.41 -17.81 -13.10
N ASN A 8 3.89 -18.88 -12.49
CA ASN A 8 2.89 -18.78 -11.43
C ASN A 8 3.44 -18.18 -10.14
N LYS A 9 4.77 -18.05 -10.02
CA LYS A 9 5.47 -17.46 -8.88
C LYS A 9 5.98 -16.04 -9.16
N VAL A 10 5.68 -15.48 -10.33
CA VAL A 10 6.04 -14.11 -10.69
C VAL A 10 4.86 -13.18 -10.38
N ARG A 11 5.15 -12.01 -9.81
CA ARG A 11 4.19 -10.94 -9.56
C ARG A 11 4.75 -9.63 -10.09
N ASN A 12 4.15 -9.08 -11.16
CA ASN A 12 4.49 -7.74 -11.63
C ASN A 12 3.50 -6.74 -11.04
N ILE A 13 3.94 -5.97 -10.04
CA ILE A 13 3.06 -5.05 -9.31
C ILE A 13 3.51 -3.60 -9.43
N GLY A 14 2.55 -2.68 -9.57
CA GLY A 14 2.80 -1.25 -9.48
C GLY A 14 2.30 -0.67 -8.17
N ILE A 15 3.02 0.30 -7.62
CA ILE A 15 2.54 1.08 -6.48
C ILE A 15 2.04 2.42 -7.04
N ILE A 16 0.75 2.70 -6.85
CA ILE A 16 0.07 3.87 -7.43
C ILE A 16 -0.56 4.69 -6.31
N ALA A 17 -0.42 6.02 -6.36
CA ALA A 17 -0.94 6.89 -5.32
C ALA A 17 -1.00 8.35 -5.80
N HIS A 18 -1.70 9.21 -5.06
CA HIS A 18 -1.50 10.67 -5.16
C HIS A 18 -0.20 11.10 -4.45
N ILE A 19 0.17 12.37 -4.63
CA ILE A 19 1.33 12.99 -3.99
C ILE A 19 1.21 12.88 -2.47
N ASP A 20 2.31 12.64 -1.77
CA ASP A 20 2.37 12.53 -0.31
C ASP A 20 1.54 11.42 0.34
N ALA A 21 0.93 10.50 -0.41
CA ALA A 21 0.27 9.32 0.17
C ALA A 21 1.26 8.31 0.84
N GLY A 22 2.57 8.50 0.62
CA GLY A 22 3.62 7.61 1.14
C GLY A 22 3.95 6.43 0.23
N LYS A 23 3.78 6.61 -1.08
CA LYS A 23 4.10 5.62 -2.12
C LYS A 23 5.56 5.14 -2.06
N THR A 24 6.52 6.06 -2.19
CA THR A 24 7.95 5.74 -2.14
C THR A 24 8.35 5.13 -0.80
N THR A 25 7.86 5.68 0.31
CA THR A 25 8.12 5.11 1.65
C THR A 25 7.61 3.68 1.76
N THR A 26 6.44 3.37 1.17
CA THR A 26 5.91 2.01 1.13
C THR A 26 6.79 1.10 0.28
N THR A 27 7.23 1.57 -0.90
CA THR A 27 8.17 0.85 -1.76
C THR A 27 9.46 0.49 -1.02
N GLU A 28 10.08 1.45 -0.34
CA GLU A 28 11.32 1.25 0.43
C GLU A 28 11.12 0.23 1.55
N ARG A 29 9.98 0.26 2.26
CA ARG A 29 9.65 -0.75 3.29
C ARG A 29 9.48 -2.15 2.69
N VAL A 30 8.87 -2.28 1.51
CA VAL A 30 8.79 -3.57 0.79
C VAL A 30 10.19 -4.10 0.46
N LEU A 31 11.09 -3.23 -0.02
CA LEU A 31 12.47 -3.62 -0.32
C LEU A 31 13.26 -4.00 0.93
N TYR A 32 13.01 -3.32 2.05
CA TYR A 32 13.62 -3.65 3.33
C TYR A 32 13.17 -5.01 3.87
N TYR A 33 11.85 -5.24 3.99
CA TYR A 33 11.33 -6.50 4.54
C TYR A 33 11.63 -7.71 3.66
N THR A 34 11.77 -7.52 2.35
CA THR A 34 12.21 -8.59 1.42
C THR A 34 13.72 -8.86 1.48
N GLY A 35 14.48 -8.10 2.29
CA GLY A 35 15.93 -8.22 2.41
C GLY A 35 16.70 -7.69 1.20
N ARG A 36 16.04 -6.97 0.29
CA ARG A 36 16.67 -6.40 -0.91
C ARG A 36 17.45 -5.13 -0.60
N SER A 37 16.94 -4.32 0.32
CA SER A 37 17.65 -3.17 0.90
C SER A 37 17.98 -3.45 2.37
N HIS A 38 19.16 -3.01 2.82
CA HIS A 38 19.57 -3.09 4.23
C HIS A 38 19.39 -1.78 4.99
N LYS A 39 18.85 -0.74 4.32
CA LYS A 39 18.53 0.56 4.91
C LYS A 39 17.10 0.93 4.58
N ILE A 40 16.39 1.46 5.57
CA ILE A 40 15.11 2.13 5.37
C ILE A 40 15.46 3.58 5.05
N GLY A 41 15.31 3.99 3.79
CA GLY A 41 15.43 5.39 3.40
C GLY A 41 14.12 6.12 3.67
N GLU A 42 14.15 7.20 4.43
CA GLU A 42 13.05 8.17 4.43
C GLU A 42 13.31 9.22 3.33
N VAL A 43 12.26 9.54 2.55
CA VAL A 43 12.33 10.49 1.42
C VAL A 43 12.74 11.89 1.90
N HIS A 44 12.35 12.26 3.13
CA HIS A 44 12.68 13.56 3.72
C HIS A 44 14.18 13.73 4.06
N ASP A 45 14.93 12.65 4.18
CA ASP A 45 16.36 12.67 4.51
C ASP A 45 17.26 12.53 3.27
N GLY A 46 16.69 12.53 2.05
CA GLY A 46 17.44 12.37 0.80
C GLY A 46 18.07 10.99 0.59
N ASN A 47 17.69 10.00 1.40
CA ASN A 47 18.28 8.65 1.41
C ASN A 47 17.40 7.59 0.73
N ALA A 48 16.32 7.97 0.04
CA ALA A 48 15.50 7.03 -0.72
C ALA A 48 16.30 6.46 -1.90
N THR A 49 16.30 5.13 -2.05
CA THR A 49 17.06 4.44 -3.10
C THR A 49 16.33 4.53 -4.44
N MET A 50 15.00 4.65 -4.41
CA MET A 50 14.15 4.69 -5.61
C MET A 50 14.09 6.09 -6.27
N ASP A 51 14.22 7.17 -5.49
CA ASP A 51 14.31 8.55 -6.00
C ASP A 51 15.80 8.91 -6.22
N TRP A 52 16.36 8.41 -7.33
CA TRP A 52 17.80 8.51 -7.62
C TRP A 52 18.18 9.80 -8.34
N MET A 53 17.21 10.53 -8.91
CA MET A 53 17.48 11.82 -9.53
C MET A 53 17.59 12.92 -8.47
N GLU A 54 18.58 13.80 -8.60
CA GLU A 54 18.80 14.93 -7.69
C GLU A 54 17.54 15.82 -7.57
N GLN A 55 16.80 15.98 -8.68
CA GLN A 55 15.53 16.72 -8.71
C GLN A 55 14.38 16.03 -7.96
N GLU A 56 14.36 14.70 -7.89
CA GLU A 56 13.39 13.94 -7.11
C GLU A 56 13.66 14.12 -5.61
N GLN A 57 14.94 14.07 -5.21
CA GLN A 57 15.38 14.28 -3.84
C GLN A 57 15.16 15.72 -3.37
N GLU A 58 15.48 16.71 -4.20
CA GLU A 58 15.27 18.14 -3.89
C GLU A 58 13.79 18.49 -3.70
N ARG A 59 12.90 17.86 -4.46
CA ARG A 59 11.47 18.18 -4.48
C ARG A 59 10.62 17.23 -3.63
N GLY A 60 11.17 16.11 -3.17
CA GLY A 60 10.45 15.07 -2.44
C GLY A 60 9.35 14.38 -3.25
N ILE A 61 9.48 14.31 -4.58
CA ILE A 61 8.49 13.69 -5.47
C ILE A 61 9.15 12.67 -6.41
N THR A 62 8.44 11.58 -6.70
CA THR A 62 8.84 10.62 -7.75
C THR A 62 8.50 11.17 -9.13
N ILE A 63 9.50 11.31 -9.98
CA ILE A 63 9.40 11.81 -11.36
C ILE A 63 9.44 10.65 -12.35
N THR A 64 10.35 9.68 -12.16
CA THR A 64 10.54 8.53 -13.05
C THR A 64 10.16 7.21 -12.39
N SER A 65 9.70 6.25 -13.20
CA SER A 65 9.36 4.93 -12.70
C SER A 65 10.62 4.12 -12.46
N ALA A 66 10.82 3.66 -11.22
CA ALA A 66 11.88 2.73 -10.86
C ALA A 66 11.32 1.29 -10.82
N ALA A 67 11.99 0.36 -11.49
CA ALA A 67 11.64 -1.06 -11.47
C ALA A 67 12.69 -1.85 -10.67
N THR A 68 12.25 -2.58 -9.64
CA THR A 68 13.12 -3.39 -8.79
C THR A 68 12.54 -4.78 -8.59
N THR A 69 13.40 -5.79 -8.64
CA THR A 69 13.03 -7.18 -8.31
C THR A 69 13.42 -7.52 -6.88
N CYS A 70 12.48 -8.10 -6.14
CA CYS A 70 12.69 -8.68 -4.81
C CYS A 70 12.04 -10.07 -4.71
N PHE A 71 12.31 -10.79 -3.62
CA PHE A 71 11.77 -12.12 -3.39
C PHE A 71 11.03 -12.17 -2.06
N TRP A 72 9.82 -12.72 -2.08
CA TRP A 72 9.00 -12.90 -0.89
C TRP A 72 8.38 -14.29 -0.88
N GLN A 73 8.61 -15.07 0.17
CA GLN A 73 8.02 -16.42 0.33
C GLN A 73 8.08 -17.30 -0.94
N ASN A 74 9.27 -17.47 -1.53
CA ASN A 74 9.50 -18.20 -2.79
C ASN A 74 8.82 -17.64 -4.05
N HIS A 75 8.30 -16.40 -4.01
CA HIS A 75 7.78 -15.67 -5.16
C HIS A 75 8.76 -14.58 -5.59
N GLN A 76 8.89 -14.36 -6.89
CA GLN A 76 9.57 -13.21 -7.45
C GLN A 76 8.56 -12.07 -7.60
N VAL A 77 8.86 -10.93 -7.00
CA VAL A 77 8.05 -9.72 -7.09
C VAL A 77 8.85 -8.66 -7.84
N ASN A 78 8.30 -8.19 -8.96
CA ASN A 78 8.84 -7.07 -9.71
C ASN A 78 7.97 -5.86 -9.39
N VAL A 79 8.53 -4.92 -8.63
CA VAL A 79 7.84 -3.70 -8.18
C VAL A 79 8.19 -2.57 -9.13
N ILE A 80 7.17 -1.88 -9.63
CA ILE A 80 7.32 -0.62 -10.37
C ILE A 80 6.77 0.51 -9.49
N ASP A 81 7.65 1.38 -9.03
CA ASP A 81 7.22 2.60 -8.36
C ASP A 81 6.79 3.62 -9.41
N THR A 82 5.59 4.20 -9.30
CA THR A 82 5.03 5.07 -10.35
C THR A 82 4.91 6.52 -9.89
N PRO A 83 5.06 7.54 -10.75
CA PRO A 83 4.86 8.93 -10.34
C PRO A 83 3.47 9.17 -9.77
N GLY A 84 3.38 9.95 -8.67
CA GLY A 84 2.09 10.29 -8.03
C GLY A 84 1.50 11.63 -8.49
N HIS A 85 2.26 12.39 -9.29
CA HIS A 85 1.84 13.69 -9.80
C HIS A 85 1.16 13.55 -11.17
N VAL A 86 0.12 14.35 -11.40
CA VAL A 86 -0.66 14.38 -12.66
C VAL A 86 0.17 14.80 -13.89
N ASP A 87 1.31 15.42 -13.68
CA ASP A 87 2.18 15.92 -14.76
C ASP A 87 2.95 14.77 -15.42
N PHE A 88 3.00 13.60 -14.77
CA PHE A 88 3.68 12.39 -15.24
C PHE A 88 2.68 11.28 -15.62
N THR A 89 1.47 11.65 -16.03
CA THR A 89 0.39 10.72 -16.43
C THR A 89 0.78 9.76 -17.56
N ALA A 90 1.62 10.18 -18.51
CA ALA A 90 2.10 9.31 -19.59
C ALA A 90 2.96 8.14 -19.06
N GLU A 91 3.75 8.41 -18.01
CA GLU A 91 4.59 7.43 -17.35
C GLU A 91 3.74 6.43 -16.55
N VAL A 92 2.75 6.93 -15.80
CA VAL A 92 1.77 6.09 -15.09
C VAL A 92 1.02 5.18 -16.07
N GLU A 93 0.54 5.70 -17.21
CA GLU A 93 -0.14 4.88 -18.22
C GLU A 93 0.77 3.79 -18.80
N ARG A 94 2.05 4.09 -19.07
CA ARG A 94 3.01 3.12 -19.59
C ARG A 94 3.25 2.01 -18.58
N SER A 95 3.43 2.36 -17.31
CA SER A 95 3.63 1.39 -16.23
C SER A 95 2.40 0.49 -16.06
N LEU A 96 1.18 1.04 -16.05
CA LEU A 96 -0.06 0.26 -15.91
C LEU A 96 -0.28 -0.79 -17.01
N ARG A 97 0.26 -0.60 -18.22
CA ARG A 97 0.11 -1.56 -19.34
C ARG A 97 0.91 -2.85 -19.18
N VAL A 98 1.94 -2.86 -18.33
CA VAL A 98 2.86 -4.00 -18.18
C VAL A 98 2.69 -4.72 -16.84
N LEU A 99 1.77 -4.25 -16.00
CA LEU A 99 1.56 -4.77 -14.65
C LEU A 99 0.47 -5.84 -14.62
N ASP A 100 0.70 -6.88 -13.82
CA ASP A 100 -0.30 -7.92 -13.53
C ASP A 100 -1.27 -7.46 -12.43
N GLY A 101 -0.86 -6.49 -11.61
CA GLY A 101 -1.69 -5.90 -10.56
C GLY A 101 -1.08 -4.60 -10.01
N ALA A 102 -1.83 -3.89 -9.17
CA ALA A 102 -1.32 -2.70 -8.50
C ALA A 102 -1.82 -2.55 -7.06
N VAL A 103 -1.04 -1.82 -6.25
CA VAL A 103 -1.38 -1.41 -4.90
C VAL A 103 -1.70 0.07 -4.92
N GLY A 104 -2.96 0.42 -4.68
CA GLY A 104 -3.42 1.80 -4.56
C GLY A 104 -3.19 2.31 -3.13
N ILE A 105 -2.29 3.27 -2.95
CA ILE A 105 -1.99 3.86 -1.65
C ILE A 105 -2.88 5.09 -1.42
N PHE A 106 -3.54 5.12 -0.27
CA PHE A 106 -4.42 6.21 0.16
C PHE A 106 -3.96 6.74 1.50
N CYS A 107 -4.14 8.03 1.75
CA CYS A 107 -3.82 8.63 3.04
C CYS A 107 -5.03 8.50 3.97
N ALA A 108 -4.86 7.98 5.18
CA ALA A 108 -5.95 7.87 6.17
C ALA A 108 -6.57 9.23 6.53
N VAL A 109 -5.81 10.33 6.39
CA VAL A 109 -6.26 11.69 6.69
C VAL A 109 -6.98 12.31 5.47
N GLY A 110 -6.34 12.26 4.29
CA GLY A 110 -6.87 12.89 3.07
C GLY A 110 -7.90 12.05 2.32
N GLY A 111 -7.96 10.74 2.59
CA GLY A 111 -8.83 9.81 1.90
C GLY A 111 -8.56 9.73 0.40
N VAL A 112 -9.59 9.94 -0.41
CA VAL A 112 -9.53 9.91 -1.88
C VAL A 112 -9.41 11.33 -2.43
N GLU A 113 -8.19 11.68 -2.86
CA GLU A 113 -7.89 12.95 -3.51
C GLU A 113 -8.19 12.95 -5.03
N PRO A 114 -8.41 14.11 -5.68
CA PRO A 114 -8.68 14.21 -7.11
C PRO A 114 -7.64 13.51 -8.01
N GLN A 115 -6.37 13.52 -7.59
CA GLN A 115 -5.30 12.83 -8.31
C GLN A 115 -5.42 11.30 -8.16
N SER A 116 -5.90 10.81 -7.01
CA SER A 116 -6.18 9.38 -6.78
C SER A 116 -7.24 8.87 -7.75
N GLU A 117 -8.30 9.64 -8.00
CA GLU A 117 -9.34 9.30 -8.98
C GLU A 117 -8.78 9.15 -10.40
N THR A 118 -7.86 10.04 -10.77
CA THR A 118 -7.24 10.03 -12.10
C THR A 118 -6.42 8.75 -12.30
N VAL A 119 -5.56 8.42 -11.34
CA VAL A 119 -4.70 7.24 -11.39
C VAL A 119 -5.54 5.94 -11.29
N TRP A 120 -6.58 5.95 -10.45
CA TRP A 120 -7.51 4.82 -10.33
C TRP A 120 -8.26 4.54 -11.64
N ARG A 121 -8.74 5.59 -12.31
CA ARG A 121 -9.42 5.49 -13.62
C ARG A 121 -8.48 4.99 -14.71
N GLN A 122 -7.22 5.43 -14.71
CA GLN A 122 -6.20 4.89 -15.64
C GLN A 122 -6.00 3.40 -15.42
N ALA A 123 -5.88 2.96 -14.16
CA ALA A 123 -5.73 1.54 -13.88
C ALA A 123 -6.98 0.73 -14.28
N SER A 124 -8.19 1.30 -14.11
CA SER A 124 -9.45 0.69 -14.59
C SER A 124 -9.50 0.54 -16.11
N LYS A 125 -9.03 1.56 -16.85
CA LYS A 125 -8.94 1.53 -18.33
C LYS A 125 -8.10 0.35 -18.83
N TYR A 126 -7.01 0.03 -18.14
CA TYR A 126 -6.14 -1.11 -18.46
C TYR A 126 -6.54 -2.43 -17.77
N ARG A 127 -7.67 -2.44 -17.04
CA ARG A 127 -8.19 -3.62 -16.32
C ARG A 127 -7.17 -4.25 -15.36
N VAL A 128 -6.29 -3.43 -14.77
CA VAL A 128 -5.29 -3.89 -13.81
C VAL A 128 -6.00 -4.25 -12.48
N PRO A 129 -5.93 -5.50 -11.99
CA PRO A 129 -6.43 -5.88 -10.66
C PRO A 129 -5.72 -5.08 -9.56
N ARG A 130 -6.44 -4.71 -8.50
CA ARG A 130 -5.90 -3.81 -7.47
C ARG A 130 -6.30 -4.18 -6.07
N ILE A 131 -5.41 -3.87 -5.13
CA ILE A 131 -5.70 -3.80 -3.70
C ILE A 131 -5.52 -2.36 -3.22
N GLY A 132 -6.34 -1.94 -2.25
CA GLY A 132 -6.20 -0.64 -1.58
C GLY A 132 -5.38 -0.80 -0.30
N PHE A 133 -4.47 0.15 -0.05
CA PHE A 133 -3.70 0.24 1.19
C PHE A 133 -3.88 1.64 1.77
N VAL A 134 -4.52 1.72 2.92
CA VAL A 134 -4.71 2.98 3.66
C VAL A 134 -3.51 3.18 4.57
N ASN A 135 -2.66 4.13 4.20
CA ASN A 135 -1.42 4.48 4.85
C ASN A 135 -1.61 5.67 5.81
N LYS A 136 -0.59 5.96 6.63
CA LYS A 136 -0.58 7.09 7.58
C LYS A 136 -1.67 7.03 8.66
N MET A 137 -1.99 5.82 9.13
CA MET A 137 -2.94 5.60 10.24
C MET A 137 -2.44 6.19 11.57
N ASP A 138 -1.15 6.49 11.68
CA ASP A 138 -0.46 7.13 12.79
C ASP A 138 -0.66 8.67 12.84
N ARG A 139 -1.23 9.28 11.80
CA ARG A 139 -1.38 10.73 11.71
C ARG A 139 -2.68 11.21 12.33
N SER A 140 -2.67 12.45 12.84
CA SER A 140 -3.87 13.06 13.39
C SER A 140 -4.94 13.29 12.32
N GLY A 141 -6.18 12.94 12.63
CA GLY A 141 -7.29 12.90 11.68
C GLY A 141 -7.34 11.63 10.83
N ALA A 142 -6.58 10.58 11.17
CA ALA A 142 -6.64 9.30 10.45
C ALA A 142 -7.99 8.61 10.64
N ASP A 143 -8.70 8.35 9.55
CA ASP A 143 -9.97 7.64 9.55
C ASP A 143 -10.04 6.62 8.39
N PHE A 144 -9.83 5.36 8.76
CA PHE A 144 -9.86 4.23 7.84
C PHE A 144 -11.22 4.03 7.18
N LEU A 145 -12.31 4.08 7.97
CA LEU A 145 -13.65 3.78 7.48
C LEU A 145 -14.18 4.89 6.58
N ASN A 146 -13.86 6.14 6.90
CA ASN A 146 -14.12 7.27 6.01
C ASN A 146 -13.35 7.12 4.69
N CYS A 147 -12.07 6.72 4.71
CA CYS A 147 -11.31 6.46 3.49
C CYS A 147 -11.97 5.37 2.63
N VAL A 148 -12.43 4.27 3.25
CA VAL A 148 -13.19 3.20 2.57
C VAL A 148 -14.50 3.74 1.97
N GLY A 149 -15.27 4.54 2.70
CA GLY A 149 -16.49 5.18 2.19
C GLY A 149 -16.22 6.07 0.97
N GLN A 150 -15.16 6.88 1.03
CA GLN A 150 -14.76 7.72 -0.10
C GLN A 150 -14.33 6.91 -1.33
N MET A 151 -13.74 5.73 -1.17
CA MET A 151 -13.45 4.85 -2.30
C MET A 151 -14.73 4.43 -3.03
N GLN A 152 -15.80 4.14 -2.29
CA GLN A 152 -17.09 3.81 -2.88
C GLN A 152 -17.70 5.02 -3.59
N GLU A 153 -17.73 6.18 -2.93
CA GLU A 153 -18.40 7.38 -3.44
C GLU A 153 -17.66 8.05 -4.60
N ARG A 154 -16.33 8.21 -4.49
CA ARG A 154 -15.53 8.98 -5.45
C ARG A 154 -14.90 8.13 -6.55
N LEU A 155 -14.46 6.91 -6.22
CA LEU A 155 -13.85 6.01 -7.21
C LEU A 155 -14.87 5.11 -7.91
N ASN A 156 -16.13 5.11 -7.44
CA ASN A 156 -17.16 4.15 -7.85
C ASN A 156 -16.64 2.70 -7.76
N ALA A 157 -15.83 2.43 -6.73
CA ALA A 157 -15.26 1.12 -6.47
C ALA A 157 -16.16 0.32 -5.52
N ASN A 158 -15.93 -0.99 -5.42
CA ASN A 158 -16.53 -1.85 -4.40
C ASN A 158 -15.45 -2.25 -3.38
N PRO A 159 -15.09 -1.37 -2.43
CA PRO A 159 -14.03 -1.66 -1.47
C PRO A 159 -14.50 -2.74 -0.48
N VAL A 160 -13.67 -3.77 -0.30
CA VAL A 160 -13.91 -4.85 0.64
C VAL A 160 -12.77 -4.86 1.67
N PRO A 161 -13.01 -4.36 2.90
CA PRO A 161 -12.00 -4.39 3.95
C PRO A 161 -11.59 -5.83 4.28
N LEU A 162 -10.29 -6.12 4.14
CA LEU A 162 -9.67 -7.39 4.59
C LEU A 162 -9.14 -7.28 6.03
N GLN A 163 -8.88 -6.04 6.46
CA GLN A 163 -8.31 -5.70 7.74
C GLN A 163 -9.01 -4.47 8.32
N LEU A 164 -9.02 -4.37 9.65
CA LEU A 164 -9.46 -3.17 10.39
C LEU A 164 -8.34 -2.68 11.30
N PRO A 165 -8.16 -1.36 11.47
CA PRO A 165 -7.20 -0.84 12.43
C PRO A 165 -7.67 -1.01 13.88
N ILE A 166 -6.72 -1.12 14.81
CA ILE A 166 -6.94 -1.05 16.26
C ILE A 166 -6.38 0.29 16.73
N GLY A 167 -7.29 1.18 17.10
CA GLY A 167 -6.98 2.58 17.39
C GLY A 167 -6.71 3.41 16.12
N ALA A 168 -6.33 4.67 16.33
CA ALA A 168 -6.01 5.63 15.29
C ALA A 168 -5.03 6.67 15.85
N GLU A 169 -4.32 7.37 14.98
CA GLU A 169 -3.34 8.39 15.36
C GLU A 169 -2.25 7.81 16.29
N ALA A 170 -1.96 8.45 17.41
CA ALA A 170 -1.02 7.96 18.41
C ALA A 170 -1.46 6.65 19.08
N ASP A 171 -2.75 6.33 19.06
CA ASP A 171 -3.30 5.10 19.65
C ASP A 171 -3.37 3.95 18.63
N PHE A 172 -2.84 4.13 17.41
CA PHE A 172 -2.78 3.08 16.40
C PHE A 172 -1.73 2.02 16.76
N VAL A 173 -2.18 0.89 17.30
CA VAL A 173 -1.31 -0.14 17.87
C VAL A 173 -1.29 -1.45 17.08
N GLY A 174 -2.24 -1.63 16.15
CA GLY A 174 -2.40 -2.93 15.51
C GLY A 174 -3.47 -2.99 14.43
N ILE A 175 -3.59 -4.18 13.86
CA ILE A 175 -4.58 -4.48 12.82
C ILE A 175 -5.29 -5.79 13.13
N ILE A 176 -6.58 -5.84 12.86
CA ILE A 176 -7.40 -7.04 12.90
C ILE A 176 -7.36 -7.67 11.51
N ASP A 177 -6.91 -8.90 11.41
CA ASP A 177 -7.05 -9.74 10.23
C ASP A 177 -8.44 -10.38 10.24
N LEU A 178 -9.33 -9.92 9.36
CA LEU A 178 -10.69 -10.45 9.26
C LEU A 178 -10.73 -11.84 8.62
N ILE A 179 -9.67 -12.28 7.92
CA ILE A 179 -9.58 -13.62 7.34
C ILE A 179 -9.28 -14.64 8.43
N ALA A 180 -8.23 -14.39 9.21
CA ALA A 180 -7.82 -15.25 10.32
C ALA A 180 -8.67 -15.07 11.59
N MET A 181 -9.43 -13.97 11.68
CA MET A 181 -10.15 -13.53 12.88
C MET A 181 -9.24 -13.41 14.11
N LYS A 182 -8.10 -12.75 13.91
CA LYS A 182 -7.06 -12.48 14.91
C LYS A 182 -6.57 -11.03 14.82
N ALA A 183 -5.97 -10.53 15.89
CA ALA A 183 -5.36 -9.21 15.92
C ALA A 183 -3.83 -9.33 15.93
N ASN A 184 -3.17 -8.54 15.09
CA ASN A 184 -1.72 -8.35 15.11
C ASN A 184 -1.43 -7.05 15.84
N ILE A 185 -0.83 -7.14 17.02
CA ILE A 185 -0.42 -5.98 17.82
C ILE A 185 1.08 -5.78 17.66
N TYR A 186 1.48 -4.60 17.20
CA TYR A 186 2.88 -4.29 16.93
C TYR A 186 3.57 -3.81 18.22
N ASP A 187 4.79 -4.30 18.45
CA ASP A 187 5.61 -3.83 19.58
C ASP A 187 6.14 -2.42 19.29
N GLU A 188 5.76 -1.44 20.10
CA GLU A 188 6.25 -0.05 20.00
C GLU A 188 7.79 0.04 20.04
N LYS A 189 8.46 -0.94 20.67
CA LYS A 189 9.93 -0.98 20.75
C LYS A 189 10.57 -1.51 19.48
N SER A 190 9.79 -2.16 18.61
CA SER A 190 10.25 -2.60 17.30
C SER A 190 10.25 -1.40 16.34
N VAL A 191 11.37 -0.67 16.30
CA VAL A 191 11.58 0.51 15.44
C VAL A 191 11.21 0.27 13.97
N ASN A 192 11.34 -0.96 13.49
CA ASN A 192 11.05 -1.34 12.11
C ASN A 192 9.76 -2.14 11.93
N GLY A 193 8.89 -2.27 12.95
CA GLY A 193 7.63 -3.02 12.81
C GLY A 193 7.78 -4.51 12.45
N GLU A 194 8.96 -5.10 12.66
CA GLU A 194 9.27 -6.50 12.33
C GLU A 194 8.65 -7.50 13.31
N LYS A 195 8.30 -7.04 14.52
CA LYS A 195 7.74 -7.89 15.58
C LYS A 195 6.32 -7.45 15.91
N PHE A 196 5.43 -8.42 15.90
CA PHE A 196 4.05 -8.28 16.35
C PHE A 196 3.61 -9.57 17.02
N ASP A 197 2.69 -9.44 17.97
CA ASP A 197 2.03 -10.56 18.64
C ASP A 197 0.67 -10.81 18.00
N VAL A 198 0.39 -12.08 17.71
CA VAL A 198 -0.92 -12.53 17.23
C VAL A 198 -1.77 -12.87 18.44
N VAL A 199 -2.78 -12.05 18.70
CA VAL A 199 -3.68 -12.17 19.85
C VAL A 199 -5.14 -12.32 19.41
N ASP A 200 -6.01 -12.64 20.36
CA ASP A 200 -7.46 -12.57 20.13
C ASP A 200 -7.91 -11.13 19.93
N ILE A 201 -8.95 -10.94 19.11
CA ILE A 201 -9.51 -9.61 18.82
C ILE A 201 -9.99 -8.98 20.14
N PRO A 202 -9.53 -7.76 20.49
CA PRO A 202 -9.99 -7.05 21.68
C PRO A 202 -11.52 -6.91 21.72
N GLU A 203 -12.11 -7.05 22.91
CA GLU A 203 -13.57 -7.08 23.09
C GLU A 203 -14.25 -5.81 22.54
N ASN A 204 -13.61 -4.65 22.71
CA ASN A 204 -14.09 -3.36 22.20
C ASN A 204 -14.12 -3.28 20.66
N CYS A 205 -13.36 -4.12 19.96
CA CYS A 205 -13.35 -4.18 18.49
C CYS A 205 -14.11 -5.38 17.94
N ARG A 206 -14.56 -6.31 18.79
CA ARG A 206 -15.16 -7.59 18.38
C ARG A 206 -16.41 -7.41 17.53
N GLN A 207 -17.34 -6.56 17.98
CA GLN A 207 -18.59 -6.30 17.26
C GLN A 207 -18.34 -5.74 15.86
N LEU A 208 -17.42 -4.77 15.73
CA LEU A 208 -17.06 -4.18 14.45
C LEU A 208 -16.38 -5.22 13.54
N ALA A 209 -15.49 -6.04 14.09
CA ALA A 209 -14.83 -7.10 13.33
C ALA A 209 -15.83 -8.13 12.81
N ASP A 210 -16.81 -8.55 13.62
CA ASP A 210 -17.84 -9.50 13.20
C ASP A 210 -18.76 -8.90 12.11
N GLU A 211 -19.12 -7.62 12.21
CA GLU A 211 -19.88 -6.92 11.16
C GLU A 211 -19.13 -6.89 9.82
N TYR A 212 -17.87 -6.44 9.82
CA TYR A 212 -17.07 -6.35 8.59
C TYR A 212 -16.65 -7.73 8.07
N ARG A 213 -16.53 -8.73 8.94
CA ARG A 213 -16.39 -10.13 8.53
C ARG A 213 -17.61 -10.62 7.77
N GLY A 214 -18.81 -10.27 8.24
CA GLY A 214 -20.06 -10.54 7.53
C GLY A 214 -20.04 -9.94 6.12
N LYS A 215 -19.74 -8.64 6.00
CA LYS A 215 -19.62 -7.93 4.71
C LYS A 215 -18.57 -8.54 3.79
N LEU A 216 -17.43 -8.96 4.34
CA LEU A 216 -16.35 -9.64 3.59
C LEU A 216 -16.83 -10.97 3.00
N ILE A 217 -17.58 -11.77 3.76
CA ILE A 217 -18.13 -13.05 3.30
C ILE A 217 -19.21 -12.83 2.24
N GLU A 218 -20.06 -11.81 2.38
CA GLU A 218 -21.09 -11.47 1.41
C GLU A 218 -20.53 -11.01 0.06
N ALA A 219 -19.34 -10.41 0.06
CA ALA A 219 -18.68 -9.91 -1.14
C ALA A 219 -17.85 -10.98 -1.90
N ALA A 220 -17.61 -12.15 -1.29
CA ALA A 220 -16.80 -13.24 -1.83
C ALA A 220 -17.64 -14.24 -2.64
#